data_AF-A0A957AXH4-F1
#
_entry.id   AF-A0A957AXH4-F1
#
_cell.length_a   1.000
_cell.length_b   1.000
_cell.length_c   1.000
_cell.angle_alpha   90.00
_cell.angle_beta   90.00
_cell.angle_gamma   90.00
#
_symmetry.space_group_name_H-M   'P 1'
#
loop_
_entity.id
_entity.type
_entity.pdbx_description
1 polymer ?
#
loop_
_entity_poly.entity_id
_entity_poly.type
_entity_poly.pdbx_seq_one_letter_code
_entity_poly.pdbx_strand_id
1 'polypeptide(L)'
;MTDAPRLVSAKVYLAWWEAVSERLAQYPFDKGTSILLWQLDAIGRSSDATRLVAMRNETGSGSLRYMLASYPDERFDWENGAVDFARTAFLTVNADLLIHDLVKITGIPERG
;
A
#
# COMPACT_ATOMS: atom_id res chain seq x y z
N MET A 1 -0.15 21.05 10.26
CA MET A 1 0.50 21.33 8.96
C MET A 1 -0.02 20.30 8.00
N THR A 2 -0.77 20.70 6.98
CA THR A 2 -1.07 19.81 5.85
C THR A 2 0.19 19.76 5.01
N ASP A 3 0.95 18.66 5.09
CA ASP A 3 2.07 18.43 4.20
C ASP A 3 1.58 18.51 2.74
N ALA A 4 2.42 19.06 1.87
CA ALA A 4 2.10 19.14 0.45
C ALA A 4 1.82 17.73 -0.09
N PRO A 5 0.82 17.55 -0.99
CA PRO A 5 0.47 16.24 -1.50
C PRO A 5 1.67 15.62 -2.23
N ARG A 6 1.89 14.31 -2.02
CA ARG A 6 2.92 13.51 -2.70
C ARG A 6 2.24 12.51 -3.61
N LEU A 7 1.88 12.98 -4.79
CA LEU A 7 1.08 12.21 -5.74
C LEU A 7 1.92 11.17 -6.49
N VAL A 8 1.36 9.98 -6.64
CA VAL A 8 1.84 8.90 -7.52
C VAL A 8 0.69 8.52 -8.45
N SER A 9 0.97 8.21 -9.71
CA SER A 9 -0.09 7.82 -10.65
C SER A 9 -0.79 6.54 -10.20
N ALA A 10 -2.09 6.45 -10.47
CA ALA A 10 -2.90 5.29 -10.11
C ALA A 10 -2.32 3.98 -10.67
N LYS A 11 -1.81 4.02 -11.92
CA LYS A 11 -1.19 2.87 -12.59
C LYS A 11 0.05 2.36 -11.85
N VAL A 12 0.93 3.26 -11.43
CA VAL A 12 2.16 2.90 -10.73
C VAL A 12 1.83 2.36 -9.33
N TYR A 13 0.90 3.01 -8.62
CA TYR A 13 0.43 2.51 -7.34
C TYR A 13 -0.16 1.09 -7.47
N LEU A 14 -1.02 0.85 -8.46
CA LEU A 14 -1.63 -0.46 -8.69
C LEU A 14 -0.58 -1.52 -8.97
N ALA A 15 0.38 -1.23 -9.86
CA ALA A 15 1.45 -2.15 -10.19
C ALA A 15 2.33 -2.50 -8.98
N TRP A 16 2.64 -1.53 -8.12
CA TRP A 16 3.33 -1.81 -6.85
C TRP A 16 2.49 -2.65 -5.91
N TRP A 17 1.20 -2.35 -5.76
CA TRP A 17 0.30 -3.09 -4.89
C TRP A 17 0.18 -4.56 -5.31
N GLU A 18 0.02 -4.82 -6.61
CA GLU A 18 -0.03 -6.16 -7.18
C GLU A 18 1.28 -6.92 -6.97
N ALA A 19 2.42 -6.29 -7.28
CA ALA A 19 3.74 -6.91 -7.14
C ALA A 19 4.08 -7.24 -5.67
N VAL A 20 3.76 -6.35 -4.73
CA VAL A 20 3.96 -6.59 -3.30
C VAL A 20 3.04 -7.71 -2.80
N SER A 21 1.78 -7.73 -3.25
CA SER A 21 0.82 -8.78 -2.92
C SER A 21 1.26 -10.15 -3.42
N GLU A 22 1.71 -10.24 -4.68
CA GLU A 22 2.23 -11.46 -5.27
C GLU A 22 3.48 -11.96 -4.53
N ARG A 23 4.41 -11.06 -4.22
CA ARG A 23 5.61 -11.39 -3.44
C ARG A 23 5.26 -11.95 -2.06
N LEU A 24 4.30 -11.36 -1.36
CA LEU A 24 3.88 -11.86 -0.05
C LEU A 24 3.19 -13.22 -0.15
N ALA A 25 2.45 -13.48 -1.22
CA ALA A 25 1.88 -14.81 -1.48
C ALA A 25 2.97 -15.88 -1.69
N GLN A 26 4.08 -15.53 -2.35
CA GLN A 26 5.24 -16.41 -2.54
C GLN A 26 6.07 -16.58 -1.24
N TYR A 27 6.14 -15.54 -0.42
CA TYR A 27 6.93 -15.51 0.83
C TYR A 27 6.10 -15.02 2.03
N PRO A 28 5.17 -15.83 2.57
CA PRO A 28 4.20 -15.38 3.57
C PRO A 28 4.76 -14.88 4.91
N PHE A 29 6.02 -15.21 5.22
CA PHE A 29 6.70 -14.81 6.45
C PHE A 29 7.66 -13.63 6.27
N ASP A 30 7.71 -13.02 5.08
CA ASP A 30 8.49 -11.82 4.83
C ASP A 30 7.86 -10.61 5.53
N LYS A 31 8.44 -10.26 6.69
CA LYS A 31 8.00 -9.13 7.51
C LYS A 31 8.15 -7.79 6.79
N GLY A 32 9.17 -7.63 5.94
CA GLY A 32 9.38 -6.38 5.20
C GLY A 32 8.27 -6.17 4.17
N THR A 33 8.02 -7.21 3.37
CA THR A 33 6.96 -7.18 2.35
C THR A 33 5.56 -6.99 2.97
N SER A 34 5.26 -7.64 4.10
CA SER A 34 3.98 -7.46 4.79
C SER A 34 3.79 -6.05 5.38
N ILE A 35 4.86 -5.41 5.88
CA ILE A 35 4.79 -4.01 6.33
C ILE A 35 4.52 -3.08 5.14
N LEU A 36 5.20 -3.29 3.99
CA LEU A 36 4.99 -2.49 2.79
C LEU A 36 3.55 -2.62 2.27
N LEU A 37 2.99 -3.83 2.23
CA LEU A 37 1.60 -4.04 1.83
C LEU A 37 0.63 -3.30 2.75
N TRP A 38 0.85 -3.36 4.06
CA TRP A 38 0.02 -2.66 5.03
C TRP A 38 0.08 -1.13 4.87
N GLN A 39 1.25 -0.58 4.55
CA GLN A 39 1.42 0.85 4.26
C GLN A 39 0.70 1.25 2.97
N LEU A 40 0.83 0.47 1.90
CA LEU A 40 0.09 0.69 0.65
C LEU A 40 -1.41 0.65 0.89
N ASP A 41 -1.92 -0.34 1.63
CA ASP A 41 -3.34 -0.44 1.98
C ASP A 41 -3.84 0.76 2.80
N ALA A 42 -3.01 1.32 3.68
CA ALA A 42 -3.37 2.52 4.42
C ALA A 42 -3.44 3.77 3.52
N ILE A 43 -2.49 3.91 2.59
CA ILE A 43 -2.44 5.00 1.61
C ILE A 43 -3.62 4.90 0.64
N GLY A 44 -3.82 3.72 0.05
CA GLY A 44 -4.90 3.47 -0.90
C GLY A 44 -6.27 3.77 -0.31
N ARG A 45 -6.55 3.33 0.92
CA ARG A 45 -7.81 3.65 1.61
C ARG A 45 -7.98 5.14 1.89
N SER A 46 -6.88 5.86 2.15
CA SER A 46 -6.92 7.31 2.40
C SER A 46 -7.18 8.11 1.13
N SER A 47 -6.94 7.50 -0.03
CA SER A 47 -7.14 8.07 -1.36
C SER A 47 -8.33 7.43 -2.10
N ASP A 48 -9.16 6.64 -1.43
CA ASP A 48 -10.27 5.86 -2.02
C ASP A 48 -9.85 4.89 -3.16
N ALA A 49 -8.56 4.58 -3.26
CA ALA A 49 -7.99 3.69 -4.27
C ALA A 49 -8.09 2.21 -3.89
N THR A 50 -8.19 1.89 -2.61
CA THR A 50 -8.40 0.51 -2.14
C THR A 50 -9.54 0.42 -1.14
N ARG A 51 -10.24 -0.71 -1.17
CA ARG A 51 -11.33 -1.05 -0.25
C ARG A 51 -10.92 -2.19 0.67
N LEU A 52 -11.33 -2.10 1.94
CA LEU A 52 -11.14 -3.16 2.91
C LEU A 52 -12.15 -4.30 2.65
N VAL A 53 -11.68 -5.53 2.48
CA VAL A 53 -12.54 -6.74 2.41
C VAL A 53 -12.67 -7.37 3.79
N ALA A 54 -11.56 -7.50 4.49
CA ALA A 54 -11.51 -8.23 5.75
C ALA A 54 -10.40 -7.71 6.64
N MET A 55 -10.63 -7.78 7.96
CA MET A 55 -9.59 -7.70 8.97
C MET A 55 -9.38 -9.11 9.49
N ARG A 56 -8.29 -9.76 9.10
CA ARG A 56 -7.95 -11.06 9.68
C ARG A 56 -7.42 -10.83 11.08
N ASN A 57 -8.10 -11.39 12.08
CA ASN A 57 -7.59 -11.52 13.43
C ASN A 57 -6.73 -12.79 13.47
N GLU A 58 -5.41 -12.63 13.48
CA GLU A 58 -4.53 -13.76 13.81
C GLU A 58 -4.40 -13.86 15.33
N THR A 59 -5.24 -14.69 15.95
CA THR A 59 -5.05 -15.10 17.34
C THR A 59 -3.84 -16.03 17.42
N GLY A 60 -2.67 -15.47 17.73
CA GLY A 60 -1.43 -16.19 17.99
C GLY A 60 -0.57 -15.49 19.05
N SER A 61 -0.47 -16.11 20.23
CA SER A 61 0.49 -15.84 21.33
C SER A 61 0.85 -14.37 21.64
N GLY A 62 -0.15 -13.49 21.79
CA GLY A 62 0.03 -12.23 22.53
C GLY A 62 0.26 -10.96 21.71
N SER A 63 0.05 -10.96 20.40
CA SER A 63 0.00 -9.71 19.61
C SER A 63 -1.13 -9.76 18.58
N LEU A 64 -2.10 -8.85 18.72
CA LEU A 64 -3.13 -8.62 17.70
C LEU A 64 -2.43 -8.16 16.42
N ARG A 65 -2.34 -9.02 15.40
CA ARG A 65 -1.96 -8.60 14.04
C ARG A 65 -3.22 -8.53 13.21
N TYR A 66 -3.62 -7.31 12.88
CA TYR A 66 -4.65 -7.06 11.89
C TYR A 66 -4.01 -7.20 10.51
N MET A 67 -4.21 -8.34 9.85
CA MET A 67 -3.88 -8.46 8.44
C MET A 67 -5.05 -7.85 7.67
N LEU A 68 -4.86 -6.65 7.13
CA LEU A 68 -5.84 -6.01 6.27
C LEU A 68 -5.79 -6.73 4.93
N ALA A 69 -6.92 -7.30 4.50
CA ALA A 69 -7.09 -7.70 3.12
C ALA A 69 -7.82 -6.56 2.42
N SER A 70 -7.13 -5.88 1.51
CA SER A 70 -7.71 -4.84 0.66
C SER A 70 -7.75 -5.30 -0.79
N TYR A 71 -8.56 -4.63 -1.61
CA TYR A 71 -8.59 -4.81 -3.06
C TYR A 71 -8.66 -3.44 -3.74
N PRO A 72 -8.16 -3.31 -4.98
CA PRO A 72 -8.34 -2.12 -5.80
C PRO A 72 -9.82 -1.74 -5.91
N ASP A 73 -10.15 -0.47 -5.68
CA ASP A 73 -11.51 0.02 -5.87
C ASP A 73 -11.81 0.19 -7.37
N GLU A 74 -12.80 -0.54 -7.89
CA GLU A 74 -13.26 -0.46 -9.29
C GLU A 74 -13.78 0.94 -9.70
N ARG A 75 -14.15 1.78 -8.73
CA ARG A 75 -14.62 3.16 -8.96
C ARG A 75 -13.49 4.18 -8.99
N PHE A 76 -12.28 3.79 -8.61
CA PHE A 76 -11.12 4.66 -8.67
C PHE A 76 -10.66 4.83 -10.12
N ASP A 77 -10.25 6.04 -10.50
CA ASP A 77 -9.76 6.31 -11.85
C ASP A 77 -8.34 5.74 -12.02
N TRP A 78 -8.24 4.48 -12.42
CA TRP A 78 -6.95 3.83 -12.66
C TRP A 78 -6.20 4.37 -13.89
N GLU A 79 -6.89 5.08 -14.78
CA GLU A 79 -6.29 5.61 -16.01
C GLU A 79 -5.63 6.98 -15.79
N ASN A 80 -6.32 7.90 -15.09
CA ASN A 80 -5.86 9.29 -14.89
C ASN A 80 -5.77 9.71 -13.43
N GLY A 81 -6.15 8.85 -12.49
CA GLY A 81 -6.11 9.16 -11.07
C GLY A 81 -4.70 9.20 -10.49
N ALA A 82 -4.62 9.71 -9.26
CA ALA A 82 -3.39 9.75 -8.49
C ALA A 82 -3.68 9.43 -7.02
N VAL A 83 -2.75 8.73 -6.39
CA VAL A 83 -2.78 8.33 -4.99
C VAL A 83 -1.84 9.24 -4.21
N ASP A 84 -2.31 9.82 -3.12
CA ASP A 84 -1.53 10.75 -2.31
C ASP A 84 -0.78 10.03 -1.20
N PHE A 85 0.54 9.85 -1.39
CA PHE A 85 1.42 9.22 -0.41
C PHE A 85 1.70 10.10 0.81
N ALA A 86 1.35 11.39 0.76
CA ALA A 86 1.39 12.25 1.95
C ALA A 86 0.16 12.04 2.85
N ARG A 87 -0.89 11.36 2.34
CA ARG A 87 -2.14 11.14 3.05
C ARG A 87 -2.25 9.70 3.55
N THR A 88 -2.13 9.52 4.86
CA THR A 88 -2.21 8.22 5.52
C THR A 88 -3.11 8.29 6.74
N ALA A 89 -4.16 7.46 6.77
CA ALA A 89 -5.23 7.61 7.76
C ALA A 89 -4.80 7.36 9.21
N PHE A 90 -3.73 6.61 9.50
CA PHE A 90 -3.34 6.25 10.88
C PHE A 90 -1.84 5.97 11.03
N LEU A 91 -1.03 6.52 10.12
CA LEU A 91 0.39 6.23 9.97
C LEU A 91 1.12 7.51 9.63
N THR A 92 2.33 7.70 10.15
CA THR A 92 3.25 8.71 9.63
C THR A 92 4.37 7.95 8.94
N VAL A 93 4.34 7.94 7.60
CA VAL A 93 5.37 7.30 6.77
C VAL A 93 6.00 8.39 5.92
N ASN A 94 7.33 8.38 5.84
CA ASN A 94 8.03 9.22 4.87
C ASN A 94 7.76 8.66 3.47
N ALA A 95 7.02 9.42 2.66
CA ALA A 95 6.59 9.00 1.33
C ALA A 95 7.77 8.63 0.42
N ASP A 96 8.87 9.39 0.44
CA ASP A 96 10.01 9.15 -0.45
C ASP A 96 10.79 7.89 -0.04
N LEU A 97 10.89 7.60 1.27
CA LEU A 97 11.48 6.34 1.75
C LEU A 97 10.61 5.14 1.35
N LEU A 98 9.28 5.26 1.49
CA LEU A 98 8.37 4.21 1.06
C LEU A 98 8.48 3.96 -0.46
N ILE A 99 8.45 5.02 -1.27
CA ILE A 99 8.61 4.91 -2.72
C ILE A 99 9.94 4.25 -3.08
N HIS A 100 11.05 4.66 -2.43
CA HIS A 100 12.35 4.02 -2.62
C HIS A 100 12.29 2.50 -2.34
N ASP A 101 11.67 2.10 -1.22
CA ASP A 101 11.58 0.69 -0.83
C ASP A 101 10.67 -0.12 -1.77
N LEU A 102 9.59 0.49 -2.26
CA LEU A 102 8.72 -0.09 -3.28
C LEU A 102 9.46 -0.31 -4.60
N VAL A 103 10.19 0.69 -5.09
CA VAL A 103 11.02 0.56 -6.30
C VAL A 103 12.07 -0.54 -6.11
N LYS A 104 12.72 -0.59 -4.96
CA LYS A 104 13.75 -1.58 -4.65
C LYS A 104 13.21 -3.01 -4.62
N ILE A 105 12.02 -3.22 -4.06
CA ILE A 105 11.46 -4.57 -3.88
C ILE A 105 10.71 -5.08 -5.11
N THR A 106 10.08 -4.18 -5.87
CA THR A 106 9.28 -4.52 -7.06
C THR A 106 10.05 -4.39 -8.36
N GLY A 107 11.09 -3.55 -8.40
CA GLY A 107 11.78 -3.15 -9.63
C GLY A 107 11.00 -2.17 -10.52
N ILE A 108 9.80 -1.74 -10.11
CA ILE A 108 8.93 -0.86 -10.88
C ILE A 108 9.27 0.60 -10.52
N PRO A 109 9.67 1.46 -11.47
CA PRO A 109 10.00 2.85 -11.19
C PRO A 109 8.75 3.69 -10.87
N GLU A 110 8.93 4.78 -10.12
CA GLU A 110 7.84 5.73 -9.81
C GLU A 110 7.26 6.40 -11.06
N ARG A 111 8.10 6.65 -12.07
CA ARG A 111 7.69 7.25 -13.34
C ARG A 111 7.60 6.12 -14.38
N GLY A 112 6.39 5.60 -14.55
CA GLY A 112 6.01 4.66 -15.59
C GLY A 112 5.09 5.32 -16.62
#